data_AF-A0A3M2EGL0-F1
#
_entry.id   AF-A0A3M2EGL0-F1
#
_cell.length_a   1.000
_cell.length_b   1.000
_cell.length_c   1.000
_cell.angle_alpha   90.00
_cell.angle_beta   90.00
_cell.angle_gamma   90.00
#
_symmetry.space_group_name_H-M   'P 1'
#
loop_
_entity.id
_entity.type
_entity.pdbx_description
1 polymer ?
#
loop_
_entity_poly.entity_id
_entity_poly.type
_entity_poly.pdbx_seq_one_letter_code
_entity_poly.pdbx_strand_id
1 'polypeptide(L)'
;PNNYVKVAQRLASSMNNAIWANQFDNTANREAHFRTTGPEIWAQTEGRIDAFICATGTGGSLAGIARYLKSKSGNITVALADPPGSALANWVLKGELTLNGDGSITEGIGNSRVTANLADTPIDTAVTIDDQTTINMVYHLLYHEGLCVGASSGLNVAAAVWLANQLGPGHTVVTLLCDSGLRYQSRLFNPQWLAARQLKAPDKHHLIDWSGVFAKH
;
A
#
# COMPACT_ATOMS: atom_id res chain seq x y z
N PRO A 1 -18.81 -5.65 -17.33
CA PRO A 1 -18.55 -5.89 -18.79
C PRO A 1 -17.53 -4.93 -19.41
N ASN A 2 -17.56 -3.63 -19.05
CA ASN A 2 -16.67 -2.59 -19.61
C ASN A 2 -15.59 -2.10 -18.63
N ASN A 3 -15.15 -2.95 -17.70
CA ASN A 3 -13.97 -2.62 -16.89
C ASN A 3 -12.73 -2.55 -17.81
N TYR A 4 -11.85 -1.58 -17.55
CA TYR A 4 -10.65 -1.28 -18.34
C TYR A 4 -9.78 -2.52 -18.63
N VAL A 5 -9.67 -3.48 -17.71
CA VAL A 5 -8.92 -4.74 -17.90
C VAL A 5 -9.50 -5.57 -19.04
N LYS A 6 -10.85 -5.72 -19.09
CA LYS A 6 -11.56 -6.48 -20.14
C LYS A 6 -11.58 -5.74 -21.48
N VAL A 7 -11.48 -4.42 -21.48
CA VAL A 7 -11.36 -3.62 -22.71
C VAL A 7 -9.96 -3.79 -23.29
N ALA A 8 -8.91 -3.66 -22.47
CA ALA A 8 -7.52 -3.86 -22.90
C ALA A 8 -7.28 -5.28 -23.46
N GLN A 9 -7.83 -6.31 -22.80
CA GLN A 9 -7.76 -7.69 -23.29
C GLN A 9 -8.38 -7.85 -24.69
N ARG A 10 -9.59 -7.33 -24.90
CA ARG A 10 -10.29 -7.43 -26.21
C ARG A 10 -9.53 -6.71 -27.32
N LEU A 11 -9.02 -5.50 -27.05
CA LEU A 11 -8.25 -4.73 -28.03
C LEU A 11 -6.98 -5.47 -28.44
N ALA A 12 -6.23 -6.00 -27.46
CA ALA A 12 -5.02 -6.77 -27.74
C ALA A 12 -5.33 -8.03 -28.57
N SER A 13 -6.41 -8.75 -28.26
CA SER A 13 -6.84 -9.92 -29.03
C SER A 13 -7.25 -9.59 -30.48
N SER A 14 -7.61 -8.34 -30.78
CA SER A 14 -7.95 -7.90 -32.15
C SER A 14 -6.77 -7.40 -32.98
N MET A 15 -5.55 -7.34 -32.41
CA MET A 15 -4.36 -6.81 -33.08
C MET A 15 -3.32 -7.91 -33.28
N ASN A 16 -2.74 -8.01 -34.49
CA ASN A 16 -1.79 -9.08 -34.84
C ASN A 16 -0.43 -8.99 -34.11
N ASN A 17 -0.14 -7.89 -33.42
CA ASN A 17 1.15 -7.61 -32.78
C ASN A 17 1.03 -6.95 -31.40
N ALA A 18 -0.09 -7.14 -30.70
CA ALA A 18 -0.28 -6.60 -29.36
C ALA A 18 -0.04 -7.66 -28.28
N ILE A 19 0.71 -7.30 -27.25
CA ILE A 19 0.86 -8.11 -26.03
C ILE A 19 0.05 -7.46 -24.92
N TRP A 20 -0.90 -8.21 -24.36
CA TRP A 20 -1.61 -7.80 -23.16
C TRP A 20 -0.79 -8.19 -21.91
N ALA A 21 -0.09 -7.22 -21.34
CA ALA A 21 0.82 -7.45 -20.20
C ALA A 21 0.12 -7.98 -18.92
N ASN A 22 -1.20 -7.75 -18.79
CA ASN A 22 -2.05 -8.25 -17.71
C ASN A 22 -1.46 -8.14 -16.29
N GLN A 23 -1.07 -6.93 -15.88
CA GLN A 23 -0.32 -6.70 -14.62
C GLN A 23 -0.97 -7.26 -13.34
N PHE A 24 -2.28 -7.52 -13.32
CA PHE A 24 -2.98 -8.07 -12.18
C PHE A 24 -2.74 -9.58 -12.03
N ASP A 25 -2.81 -10.33 -13.13
CA ASP A 25 -2.74 -11.78 -13.09
C ASP A 25 -1.48 -12.37 -13.75
N ASN A 26 -0.61 -11.53 -14.33
CA ASN A 26 0.74 -11.90 -14.73
C ASN A 26 1.67 -11.93 -13.51
N THR A 27 2.05 -13.13 -13.09
CA THR A 27 2.90 -13.37 -11.91
C THR A 27 4.36 -12.93 -12.09
N ALA A 28 4.77 -12.53 -13.31
CA ALA A 28 6.05 -11.88 -13.52
C ALA A 28 6.21 -10.61 -12.67
N ASN A 29 5.11 -9.95 -12.32
CA ASN A 29 5.10 -8.79 -11.44
C ASN A 29 5.61 -9.13 -10.03
N ARG A 30 5.00 -10.12 -9.34
CA ARG A 30 5.52 -10.56 -8.02
C ARG A 30 6.93 -11.15 -8.11
N GLU A 31 7.26 -11.82 -9.21
CA GLU A 31 8.59 -12.42 -9.39
C GLU A 31 9.68 -11.35 -9.52
N ALA A 32 9.39 -10.22 -10.19
CA ALA A 32 10.33 -9.11 -10.26
C ALA A 32 10.70 -8.63 -8.85
N HIS A 33 9.71 -8.37 -8.00
CA HIS A 33 9.95 -7.92 -6.63
C HIS A 33 10.61 -8.98 -5.73
N PHE A 34 10.34 -10.27 -5.96
CA PHE A 34 11.04 -11.36 -5.28
C PHE A 34 12.53 -11.39 -5.65
N ARG A 35 12.86 -11.14 -6.92
CA ARG A 35 14.24 -11.19 -7.44
C ARG A 35 15.05 -9.92 -7.22
N THR A 36 14.41 -8.77 -7.01
CA THR A 36 15.10 -7.48 -6.88
C THR A 36 14.79 -6.79 -5.56
N THR A 37 13.58 -6.27 -5.40
CA THR A 37 13.22 -5.39 -4.27
C THR A 37 13.34 -6.10 -2.92
N GLY A 38 12.95 -7.37 -2.81
CA GLY A 38 13.14 -8.17 -1.59
C GLY A 38 14.61 -8.29 -1.19
N PRO A 39 15.50 -8.76 -2.09
CA PRO A 39 16.94 -8.77 -1.87
C PRO A 39 17.55 -7.42 -1.51
N GLU A 40 17.12 -6.35 -2.17
CA GLU A 40 17.58 -4.98 -1.89
C GLU A 40 17.25 -4.58 -0.45
N ILE A 41 15.99 -4.77 -0.02
CA ILE A 41 15.56 -4.50 1.36
C ILE A 41 16.41 -5.29 2.36
N TRP A 42 16.57 -6.60 2.14
CA TRP A 42 17.35 -7.46 3.04
C TRP A 42 18.82 -7.03 3.15
N ALA A 43 19.43 -6.65 2.03
CA ALA A 43 20.81 -6.18 2.00
C ALA A 43 20.94 -4.82 2.70
N GLN A 44 20.03 -3.88 2.43
CA GLN A 44 20.04 -2.54 3.01
C GLN A 44 19.75 -2.52 4.51
N THR A 45 18.96 -3.47 5.02
CA THR A 45 18.76 -3.65 6.46
C THR A 45 19.81 -4.55 7.10
N GLU A 46 20.76 -5.10 6.33
CA GLU A 46 21.74 -6.09 6.77
C GLU A 46 21.08 -7.28 7.51
N GLY A 47 19.88 -7.68 7.05
CA GLY A 47 19.06 -8.72 7.65
C GLY A 47 18.34 -8.33 8.94
N ARG A 48 18.46 -7.09 9.42
CA ARG A 48 17.79 -6.56 10.63
C ARG A 48 16.43 -5.96 10.30
N ILE A 49 15.57 -6.71 9.62
CA ILE A 49 14.18 -6.35 9.37
C ILE A 49 13.27 -7.26 10.18
N ASP A 50 12.33 -6.67 10.91
CA ASP A 50 11.38 -7.40 11.74
C ASP A 50 9.99 -7.43 11.09
N ALA A 51 9.66 -6.40 10.30
CA ALA A 51 8.40 -6.39 9.58
C ALA A 51 8.45 -5.62 8.26
N PHE A 52 7.58 -6.05 7.34
CA PHE A 52 7.31 -5.40 6.07
C PHE A 52 5.81 -5.17 5.91
N ILE A 53 5.45 -3.95 5.50
CA ILE A 53 4.04 -3.60 5.25
C ILE A 53 3.94 -2.69 4.04
N CYS A 54 3.01 -2.96 3.15
CA CYS A 54 2.65 -2.03 2.09
C CYS A 54 1.24 -2.27 1.57
N ALA A 55 0.74 -1.29 0.84
CA ALA A 55 -0.53 -1.35 0.15
C ALA A 55 -0.46 -2.17 -1.12
N THR A 56 -1.62 -2.62 -1.58
CA THR A 56 -1.73 -3.50 -2.75
C THR A 56 -2.74 -2.97 -3.74
N GLY A 57 -2.35 -2.88 -5.02
CA GLY A 57 -3.27 -2.78 -6.15
C GLY A 57 -3.30 -4.09 -6.91
N THR A 58 -2.23 -4.35 -7.67
CA THR A 58 -2.00 -5.65 -8.31
C THR A 58 -1.56 -6.72 -7.30
N GLY A 59 -0.97 -6.33 -6.17
CA GLY A 59 -0.42 -7.24 -5.16
C GLY A 59 1.02 -7.71 -5.43
N GLY A 60 1.62 -7.36 -6.57
CA GLY A 60 2.95 -7.83 -6.95
C GLY A 60 4.06 -7.46 -5.97
N SER A 61 4.11 -6.20 -5.53
CA SER A 61 5.14 -5.72 -4.59
C SER A 61 5.06 -6.42 -3.24
N LEU A 62 3.88 -6.43 -2.60
CA LEU A 62 3.67 -7.13 -1.34
C LEU A 62 4.03 -8.62 -1.49
N ALA A 63 3.50 -9.28 -2.52
CA ALA A 63 3.69 -10.71 -2.73
C ALA A 63 5.16 -11.09 -2.94
N GLY A 64 5.87 -10.37 -3.82
CA GLY A 64 7.26 -10.66 -4.14
C GLY A 64 8.20 -10.45 -2.95
N ILE A 65 8.07 -9.29 -2.29
CA ILE A 65 8.89 -8.92 -1.14
C ILE A 65 8.61 -9.86 0.03
N ALA A 66 7.33 -10.11 0.36
CA ALA A 66 6.94 -11.00 1.44
C ALA A 66 7.51 -12.41 1.26
N ARG A 67 7.37 -12.99 0.06
CA ARG A 67 7.91 -14.32 -0.26
C ARG A 67 9.43 -14.37 -0.09
N TYR A 68 10.14 -13.34 -0.54
CA TYR A 68 11.59 -13.28 -0.38
C TYR A 68 11.98 -13.18 1.10
N LEU A 69 11.40 -12.24 1.83
CA LEU A 69 11.71 -12.03 3.25
C LEU A 69 11.39 -13.27 4.08
N LYS A 70 10.21 -13.88 3.90
CA LYS A 70 9.84 -15.12 4.60
C LYS A 70 10.75 -16.30 4.25
N SER A 71 11.34 -16.33 3.04
CA SER A 71 12.36 -17.33 2.68
C SER A 71 13.69 -17.14 3.42
N LYS A 72 13.98 -15.93 3.91
CA LYS A 72 15.16 -15.62 4.73
C LYS A 72 14.90 -15.86 6.21
N SER A 73 13.72 -15.47 6.69
CA SER A 73 13.29 -15.71 8.08
C SER A 73 11.76 -15.74 8.17
N GLY A 74 11.22 -16.84 8.71
CA GLY A 74 9.79 -16.98 8.96
C GLY A 74 9.24 -16.03 10.04
N ASN A 75 10.13 -15.45 10.86
CA ASN A 75 9.77 -14.56 11.98
C ASN A 75 9.44 -13.13 11.53
N ILE A 76 9.77 -12.76 10.29
CA ILE A 76 9.47 -11.42 9.77
C ILE A 76 7.96 -11.29 9.60
N THR A 77 7.36 -10.28 10.20
CA THR A 77 5.92 -10.01 10.07
C THR A 77 5.65 -9.32 8.74
N VAL A 78 4.73 -9.86 7.95
CA VAL A 78 4.24 -9.29 6.70
C VAL A 78 2.81 -8.82 6.91
N ALA A 79 2.56 -7.54 6.68
CA ALA A 79 1.23 -6.97 6.80
C ALA A 79 0.75 -6.32 5.49
N LEU A 80 -0.57 -6.35 5.29
CA LEU A 80 -1.23 -5.64 4.20
C LEU A 80 -1.81 -4.32 4.69
N ALA A 81 -1.46 -3.22 4.04
CA ALA A 81 -2.11 -1.93 4.25
C ALA A 81 -3.25 -1.74 3.23
N ASP A 82 -4.46 -1.44 3.68
CA ASP A 82 -5.63 -1.38 2.80
C ASP A 82 -6.30 -0.01 2.88
N PRO A 83 -6.68 0.62 1.76
CA PRO A 83 -7.51 1.82 1.80
C PRO A 83 -8.98 1.48 2.05
N PRO A 84 -9.82 2.47 2.43
CA PRO A 84 -11.27 2.28 2.48
C PRO A 84 -11.84 1.92 1.10
N GLY A 85 -12.95 1.19 1.08
CA GLY A 85 -13.57 0.65 -0.13
C GLY A 85 -12.86 -0.57 -0.73
N SER A 86 -11.77 -1.05 -0.13
CA SER A 86 -11.12 -2.32 -0.48
C SER A 86 -11.67 -3.48 0.35
N ALA A 87 -11.52 -4.71 -0.15
CA ALA A 87 -11.93 -5.94 0.53
C ALA A 87 -10.75 -6.76 1.08
N LEU A 88 -9.51 -6.31 0.87
CA LEU A 88 -8.33 -7.14 1.08
C LEU A 88 -7.96 -7.27 2.56
N ALA A 89 -8.16 -6.23 3.38
CA ALA A 89 -7.96 -6.33 4.84
C ALA A 89 -8.94 -7.32 5.48
N ASN A 90 -10.23 -7.28 5.10
CA ASN A 90 -11.21 -8.27 5.57
C ASN A 90 -10.86 -9.67 5.08
N TRP A 91 -10.33 -9.82 3.86
CA TRP A 91 -9.88 -11.11 3.37
C TRP A 91 -8.72 -11.68 4.20
N VAL A 92 -7.71 -10.87 4.54
CA VAL A 92 -6.59 -11.31 5.38
C VAL A 92 -7.05 -11.64 6.80
N LEU A 93 -7.88 -10.79 7.41
CA LEU A 93 -8.25 -10.90 8.83
C LEU A 93 -9.38 -11.91 9.09
N LYS A 94 -10.29 -12.08 8.13
CA LYS A 94 -11.55 -12.84 8.31
C LYS A 94 -11.76 -13.93 7.26
N GLY A 95 -10.95 -13.96 6.20
CA GLY A 95 -11.15 -14.88 5.08
C GLY A 95 -12.27 -14.47 4.10
N GLU A 96 -12.84 -13.28 4.25
CA GLU A 96 -14.00 -12.82 3.47
C GLU A 96 -13.68 -11.59 2.61
N LEU A 97 -14.07 -11.61 1.33
CA LEU A 97 -13.95 -10.46 0.43
C LEU A 97 -15.14 -9.51 0.57
N THR A 98 -15.25 -8.85 1.73
CA THR A 98 -16.25 -7.82 2.00
C THR A 98 -15.62 -6.43 1.98
N LEU A 99 -16.23 -5.49 1.25
CA LEU A 99 -15.72 -4.12 1.17
C LEU A 99 -15.75 -3.43 2.54
N ASN A 100 -14.71 -2.69 2.87
CA ASN A 100 -14.60 -1.93 4.12
C ASN A 100 -14.75 -0.42 3.87
N GLY A 101 -15.97 0.12 4.03
CA GLY A 101 -16.26 1.55 3.80
C GLY A 101 -16.52 1.91 2.34
N ASP A 102 -16.67 3.22 2.07
CA ASP A 102 -17.11 3.76 0.78
C ASP A 102 -15.98 4.48 0.03
N GLY A 103 -15.35 3.80 -0.94
CA GLY A 103 -14.32 4.39 -1.81
C GLY A 103 -13.11 4.97 -1.07
N SER A 104 -12.12 5.48 -1.80
CA SER A 104 -10.95 6.15 -1.22
C SER A 104 -10.40 7.22 -2.16
N ILE A 105 -9.70 8.20 -1.62
CA ILE A 105 -8.88 9.15 -2.38
C ILE A 105 -7.65 8.51 -3.03
N THR A 106 -7.26 7.32 -2.57
CA THR A 106 -6.06 6.65 -3.04
C THR A 106 -6.29 6.07 -4.43
N GLU A 107 -5.27 6.19 -5.29
CA GLU A 107 -5.30 5.65 -6.64
C GLU A 107 -4.29 4.50 -6.75
N GLY A 108 -4.66 3.47 -7.51
CA GLY A 108 -3.76 2.34 -7.80
C GLY A 108 -3.59 1.32 -6.67
N ILE A 109 -4.27 1.49 -5.53
CA ILE A 109 -4.33 0.56 -4.41
C ILE A 109 -5.77 0.28 -3.99
N GLY A 110 -5.99 -0.84 -3.31
CA GLY A 110 -7.31 -1.38 -2.97
C GLY A 110 -7.88 -2.27 -4.09
N ASN A 111 -8.57 -3.34 -3.69
CA ASN A 111 -9.21 -4.26 -4.63
C ASN A 111 -10.40 -4.98 -4.00
N SER A 112 -11.36 -5.38 -4.84
CA SER A 112 -12.50 -6.21 -4.42
C SER A 112 -12.27 -7.71 -4.65
N ARG A 113 -11.08 -8.10 -5.11
CA ARG A 113 -10.69 -9.50 -5.34
C ARG A 113 -9.22 -9.74 -5.02
N VAL A 114 -8.88 -10.98 -4.71
CA VAL A 114 -7.50 -11.46 -4.69
C VAL A 114 -7.01 -11.66 -6.13
N THR A 115 -5.86 -11.09 -6.47
CA THR A 115 -5.22 -11.22 -7.79
C THR A 115 -4.34 -12.47 -7.85
N ALA A 116 -3.97 -12.95 -9.04
CA ALA A 116 -3.03 -14.07 -9.13
C ALA A 116 -1.62 -13.72 -8.58
N ASN A 117 -1.25 -12.43 -8.59
CA ASN A 117 -0.04 -11.97 -7.91
C ASN A 117 -0.13 -12.16 -6.39
N LEU A 118 -1.23 -11.74 -5.78
CA LEU A 118 -1.40 -11.77 -4.32
C LEU A 118 -1.69 -13.18 -3.78
N ALA A 119 -2.24 -14.08 -4.60
CA ALA A 119 -2.54 -15.45 -4.22
C ALA A 119 -1.34 -16.18 -3.58
N ASP A 120 -1.63 -16.94 -2.52
CA ASP A 120 -0.66 -17.72 -1.75
C ASP A 120 0.51 -16.90 -1.19
N THR A 121 0.30 -15.61 -0.92
CA THR A 121 1.29 -14.77 -0.25
C THR A 121 1.19 -14.98 1.26
N PRO A 122 2.31 -15.20 1.97
CA PRO A 122 2.31 -15.28 3.43
C PRO A 122 2.10 -13.88 4.02
N ILE A 123 0.86 -13.56 4.39
CA ILE A 123 0.47 -12.29 5.03
C ILE A 123 -0.02 -12.64 6.44
N ASP A 124 0.59 -12.05 7.46
CA ASP A 124 0.32 -12.36 8.87
C ASP A 124 -0.82 -11.50 9.44
N THR A 125 -0.98 -10.27 8.96
CA THR A 125 -2.03 -9.35 9.42
C THR A 125 -2.36 -8.27 8.37
N ALA A 126 -3.39 -7.48 8.62
CA ALA A 126 -3.73 -6.33 7.79
C ALA A 126 -4.30 -5.18 8.62
N VAL A 127 -4.22 -3.97 8.07
CA VAL A 127 -4.81 -2.76 8.64
C VAL A 127 -5.48 -1.94 7.55
N THR A 128 -6.67 -1.40 7.85
CA THR A 128 -7.29 -0.38 7.00
C THR A 128 -6.92 1.00 7.53
N ILE A 129 -6.36 1.85 6.68
CA ILE A 129 -6.00 3.24 7.03
C ILE A 129 -6.96 4.17 6.31
N ASP A 130 -7.64 5.04 7.06
CA ASP A 130 -8.61 5.98 6.47
C ASP A 130 -7.93 7.11 5.68
N ASP A 131 -8.72 7.77 4.85
CA ASP A 131 -8.25 8.83 3.96
C ASP A 131 -7.72 10.05 4.73
N GLN A 132 -8.29 10.41 5.89
CA GLN A 132 -7.82 11.55 6.67
C GLN A 132 -6.47 11.24 7.34
N THR A 133 -6.29 10.03 7.88
CA THR A 133 -5.01 9.55 8.39
C THR A 133 -3.95 9.50 7.28
N THR A 134 -4.34 9.07 6.08
CA THR A 134 -3.47 9.08 4.90
C THR A 134 -3.02 10.50 4.53
N ILE A 135 -3.95 11.47 4.46
CA ILE A 135 -3.63 12.88 4.19
C ILE A 135 -2.70 13.45 5.26
N ASN A 136 -3.00 13.20 6.53
CA ASN A 136 -2.17 13.61 7.65
C ASN A 136 -0.73 13.13 7.47
N MET A 137 -0.53 11.87 7.06
CA MET A 137 0.80 11.32 6.86
C MET A 137 1.51 11.90 5.63
N VAL A 138 0.79 12.11 4.51
CA VAL A 138 1.35 12.78 3.31
C VAL A 138 1.92 14.15 3.67
N TYR A 139 1.15 14.95 4.41
CA TYR A 139 1.59 16.28 4.82
C TYR A 139 2.68 16.25 5.89
N HIS A 140 2.65 15.27 6.80
CA HIS A 140 3.73 15.06 7.77
C HIS A 140 5.06 14.77 7.07
N LEU A 141 5.07 13.84 6.11
CA LEU A 141 6.24 13.54 5.28
C LEU A 141 6.74 14.76 4.51
N LEU A 142 5.82 15.58 3.98
CA LEU A 142 6.19 16.80 3.28
C LEU A 142 6.85 17.84 4.19
N TYR A 143 6.23 18.14 5.34
CA TYR A 143 6.65 19.24 6.20
C TYR A 143 7.81 18.91 7.12
N HIS A 144 7.91 17.66 7.58
CA HIS A 144 8.89 17.27 8.61
C HIS A 144 10.02 16.40 8.06
N GLU A 145 9.75 15.60 7.02
CA GLU A 145 10.77 14.72 6.41
C GLU A 145 11.28 15.24 5.05
N GLY A 146 10.67 16.31 4.50
CA GLY A 146 11.02 16.86 3.19
C GLY A 146 10.66 15.95 2.01
N LEU A 147 9.78 14.97 2.22
CA LEU A 147 9.39 13.96 1.24
C LEU A 147 8.05 14.32 0.58
N CYS A 148 8.09 14.79 -0.67
CA CYS A 148 6.89 15.08 -1.46
C CYS A 148 6.39 13.83 -2.19
N VAL A 149 5.44 13.10 -1.58
CA VAL A 149 4.95 11.78 -2.05
C VAL A 149 3.44 11.76 -2.32
N GLY A 150 2.98 10.74 -3.06
CA GLY A 150 1.57 10.47 -3.29
C GLY A 150 0.85 9.79 -2.10
N ALA A 151 -0.47 9.61 -2.23
CA ALA A 151 -1.33 9.10 -1.16
C ALA A 151 -1.00 7.65 -0.76
N SER A 152 -0.64 6.78 -1.71
CA SER A 152 -0.28 5.39 -1.39
C SER A 152 0.96 5.32 -0.49
N SER A 153 1.92 6.23 -0.69
CA SER A 153 3.11 6.35 0.17
C SER A 153 2.75 6.84 1.57
N GLY A 154 1.86 7.83 1.67
CA GLY A 154 1.35 8.29 2.97
C GLY A 154 0.61 7.18 3.73
N LEU A 155 -0.24 6.42 3.04
CA LEU A 155 -0.96 5.28 3.61
C LEU A 155 0.02 4.20 4.09
N ASN A 156 1.04 3.89 3.28
CA ASN A 156 2.09 2.93 3.60
C ASN A 156 2.85 3.30 4.89
N VAL A 157 3.27 4.56 5.02
CA VAL A 157 3.98 5.03 6.22
C VAL A 157 3.06 5.07 7.43
N ALA A 158 1.80 5.49 7.28
CA ALA A 158 0.83 5.44 8.36
C ALA A 158 0.62 3.99 8.87
N ALA A 159 0.51 3.04 7.94
CA ALA A 159 0.40 1.62 8.27
C ALA A 159 1.70 1.07 8.91
N ALA A 160 2.87 1.52 8.47
CA ALA A 160 4.14 1.17 9.10
C ALA A 160 4.23 1.66 10.55
N VAL A 161 3.73 2.87 10.84
CA VAL A 161 3.65 3.38 12.21
C VAL A 161 2.67 2.55 13.05
N TRP A 162 1.51 2.20 12.50
CA TRP A 162 0.58 1.27 13.16
C TRP A 162 1.27 -0.05 13.52
N LEU A 163 2.00 -0.67 12.57
CA LEU A 163 2.68 -1.95 12.79
C LEU A 163 3.84 -1.82 13.80
N ALA A 164 4.60 -0.73 13.74
CA ALA A 164 5.65 -0.45 14.70
C ALA A 164 5.10 -0.33 16.14
N ASN A 165 3.92 0.29 16.32
CA ASN A 165 3.27 0.36 17.62
C ASN A 165 2.86 -1.03 18.15
N GLN A 166 2.47 -1.96 17.27
CA GLN A 166 2.14 -3.34 17.65
C GLN A 166 3.36 -4.15 18.08
N LEU A 167 4.50 -3.94 17.40
CA LEU A 167 5.75 -4.67 17.68
C LEU A 167 6.48 -4.10 18.91
N GLY A 168 6.34 -2.80 19.16
CA GLY A 168 7.05 -2.10 20.24
C GLY A 168 8.50 -1.73 19.88
N PRO A 169 9.20 -1.06 20.80
CA PRO A 169 10.51 -0.47 20.54
C PRO A 169 11.57 -1.53 20.20
N GLY A 170 12.54 -1.14 19.37
CA GLY A 170 13.68 -1.99 18.98
C GLY A 170 13.48 -2.77 17.68
N HIS A 171 12.29 -2.74 17.09
CA HIS A 171 11.99 -3.40 15.81
C HIS A 171 12.19 -2.46 14.62
N THR A 172 12.60 -3.03 13.50
CA THR A 172 12.74 -2.34 12.22
C THR A 172 11.59 -2.72 11.29
N VAL A 173 10.78 -1.72 10.93
CA VAL A 173 9.66 -1.85 9.98
C VAL A 173 10.01 -1.18 8.66
N VAL A 174 9.85 -1.89 7.55
CA VAL A 174 10.08 -1.37 6.20
C VAL A 174 8.76 -1.24 5.44
N THR A 175 8.64 -0.16 4.66
CA THR A 175 7.52 0.08 3.74
C THR A 175 8.01 0.71 2.43
N LEU A 176 7.09 1.00 1.50
CA LEU A 176 7.40 1.56 0.17
C LEU A 176 6.84 2.97 -0.02
N LEU A 177 7.61 3.83 -0.68
CA LEU A 177 7.14 5.10 -1.21
C LEU A 177 7.00 4.95 -2.73
N CYS A 178 5.76 4.96 -3.24
CA CYS A 178 5.46 4.48 -4.58
C CYS A 178 5.67 5.54 -5.67
N ASP A 179 5.34 6.80 -5.40
CA ASP A 179 5.46 7.87 -6.38
C ASP A 179 5.52 9.28 -5.77
N SER A 180 5.84 10.24 -6.64
CA SER A 180 6.02 11.65 -6.28
C SER A 180 4.69 12.39 -6.14
N GLY A 181 4.61 13.23 -5.11
CA GLY A 181 3.51 14.14 -4.85
C GLY A 181 3.22 15.13 -5.99
N LEU A 182 4.21 15.38 -6.87
CA LEU A 182 4.07 16.31 -8.00
C LEU A 182 2.92 15.95 -8.95
N ARG A 183 2.53 14.68 -9.02
CA ARG A 183 1.40 14.21 -9.84
C ARG A 183 0.03 14.63 -9.29
N TYR A 184 0.00 15.08 -8.04
CA TYR A 184 -1.24 15.28 -7.27
C TYR A 184 -1.45 16.74 -6.84
N GLN A 185 -0.76 17.71 -7.47
CA GLN A 185 -0.87 19.13 -7.14
C GLN A 185 -2.33 19.64 -7.17
N SER A 186 -3.10 19.24 -8.19
CA SER A 186 -4.51 19.63 -8.32
C SER A 186 -5.47 18.89 -7.38
N ARG A 187 -4.96 17.91 -6.61
CA ARG A 187 -5.73 17.00 -5.75
C ARG A 187 -5.23 17.03 -4.30
N LEU A 188 -4.28 16.15 -3.95
CA LEU A 188 -3.77 15.99 -2.58
C LEU A 188 -3.25 17.30 -1.98
N PHE A 189 -2.71 18.19 -2.82
CA PHE A 189 -2.16 19.48 -2.39
C PHE A 189 -3.08 20.67 -2.73
N ASN A 190 -4.35 20.39 -3.07
CA ASN A 190 -5.37 21.40 -3.34
C ASN A 190 -6.41 21.43 -2.20
N PRO A 191 -6.43 22.49 -1.37
CA PRO A 191 -7.36 22.61 -0.25
C PRO A 191 -8.84 22.53 -0.65
N GLN A 192 -9.22 23.04 -1.82
CA GLN A 192 -10.61 22.98 -2.29
C GLN A 192 -11.00 21.54 -2.64
N TRP A 193 -10.08 20.79 -3.25
CA TRP A 193 -10.30 19.39 -3.60
C TRP A 193 -10.46 18.51 -2.36
N LEU A 194 -9.64 18.76 -1.33
CA LEU A 194 -9.73 18.11 -0.02
C LEU A 194 -11.06 18.44 0.68
N ALA A 195 -11.41 19.73 0.76
CA ALA A 195 -12.66 20.17 1.40
C ALA A 195 -13.91 19.58 0.73
N ALA A 196 -13.92 19.46 -0.60
CA ALA A 196 -15.01 18.82 -1.35
C ALA A 196 -15.20 17.33 -0.99
N ARG A 197 -14.20 16.70 -0.38
CA ARG A 197 -14.21 15.31 0.12
C ARG A 197 -14.26 15.22 1.64
N GLN A 198 -14.55 16.34 2.31
CA GLN A 198 -14.57 16.44 3.77
C GLN A 198 -13.22 16.11 4.43
N LEU A 199 -12.13 16.27 3.69
CA LEU A 199 -10.75 16.08 4.16
C LEU A 199 -10.10 17.43 4.44
N LYS A 200 -9.13 17.43 5.35
CA LYS A 200 -8.39 18.63 5.75
C LYS A 200 -6.89 18.38 5.72
N ALA A 201 -6.16 19.30 5.10
CA ALA A 201 -4.70 19.35 5.25
C ALA A 201 -4.36 19.82 6.67
N PRO A 202 -3.41 19.17 7.37
CA PRO A 202 -2.92 19.66 8.65
C PRO A 202 -2.11 20.97 8.46
N ASP A 203 -2.06 21.78 9.51
CA ASP A 203 -1.16 22.93 9.57
C ASP A 203 0.30 22.44 9.67
N LYS A 204 1.24 23.15 9.04
CA LYS A 204 2.68 22.83 9.08
C LYS A 204 3.28 22.86 10.49
N HIS A 205 2.65 23.55 11.44
CA HIS A 205 3.06 23.59 12.84
C HIS A 205 2.36 22.53 13.71
N HIS A 206 1.41 21.77 13.13
CA HIS A 206 0.68 20.74 13.85
C HIS A 206 1.48 19.44 13.87
N LEU A 207 2.07 19.12 15.02
CA LEU A 207 2.64 17.79 15.27
C LEU A 207 1.52 16.81 15.61
N ILE A 208 1.41 15.74 14.81
CA ILE A 208 0.45 14.67 15.06
C ILE A 208 1.11 13.67 16.00
N ASP A 209 0.48 13.40 17.14
CA ASP A 209 0.87 12.30 18.01
C ASP A 209 0.42 10.97 17.42
N TRP A 210 1.29 10.35 16.62
CA TRP A 210 1.03 9.09 15.96
C TRP A 210 0.87 7.89 16.92
N SER A 211 1.32 8.00 18.16
CA SER A 211 1.11 6.94 19.16
C SER A 211 -0.36 6.85 19.57
N GLY A 212 -1.04 8.00 19.66
CA GLY A 212 -2.46 8.10 19.99
C GLY A 212 -3.42 7.84 18.82
N VAL A 213 -2.96 8.04 17.57
CA VAL A 213 -3.79 7.83 16.35
C VAL A 213 -4.32 6.39 16.27
N PHE A 214 -3.50 5.42 16.65
CA PHE A 214 -3.83 4.00 16.56
C PHE A 214 -4.21 3.36 17.90
N ALA A 215 -4.20 4.12 19.00
CA ALA A 215 -4.50 3.62 20.36
C ALA A 215 -5.98 3.27 20.58
N LYS A 216 -6.84 3.46 19.57
CA LYS A 216 -8.29 3.22 19.64
C LYS A 216 -8.75 2.12 18.68
N HIS A 217 -8.21 0.91 18.77
CA HIS A 217 -8.88 -0.29 18.25
C HIS A 217 -8.52 -1.52 19.06
#